data_AF-A0A953BKT1-F1
#
_entry.id   AF-A0A953BKT1-F1
#
_cell.length_a   1.000
_cell.length_b   1.000
_cell.length_c   1.000
_cell.angle_alpha   90.00
_cell.angle_beta   90.00
_cell.angle_gamma   90.00
#
_symmetry.space_group_name_H-M   'P 1'
#
loop_
_entity.id
_entity.type
_entity.pdbx_description
1 polymer ?
#
loop_
_entity_poly.entity_id
_entity_poly.type
_entity_poly.pdbx_seq_one_letter_code
_entity_poly.pdbx_strand_id
1 'polypeptide(L)'
;MPKFQSIAVGALAMVVAAGSAVAGPLVTFTYTNLNGIYNDNGNGTGNFTALATNGGGLRTDGSVSRVVGPGAGTAVFNPGFFGGSAADFVLNLSVFNKNNVFGTAQGIGHFTITDTLGNRLEGDLTGDWINFGGATFFNGAISNSFFVPILAGAFVGNTGFFAMDVPGQPLDGSLVQLFLDAPGAGFFDASFREISTGVAGQLVPTPASISLLGLGGLIAARRRR
;
A
#
# COMPACT_ATOMS: atom_id res chain seq x y z
N MET A 1 -19.50 -56.25 51.31
CA MET A 1 -19.18 -57.00 50.07
C MET A 1 -19.52 -56.11 48.85
N PRO A 2 -18.90 -56.31 47.67
CA PRO A 2 -18.26 -55.25 46.83
C PRO A 2 -19.17 -54.56 45.78
N LYS A 3 -18.80 -53.52 44.98
CA LYS A 3 -17.56 -52.72 44.75
C LYS A 3 -17.91 -51.43 43.92
N PHE A 4 -16.88 -50.62 43.54
CA PHE A 4 -16.84 -49.55 42.49
C PHE A 4 -17.51 -48.19 42.85
N GLN A 5 -16.85 -47.01 42.90
CA GLN A 5 -15.87 -46.27 42.05
C GLN A 5 -16.41 -45.62 40.75
N SER A 6 -16.36 -44.29 40.68
CA SER A 6 -15.99 -43.37 39.57
C SER A 6 -16.46 -41.95 39.95
N ILE A 7 -15.65 -40.91 40.12
CA ILE A 7 -14.80 -40.18 39.14
C ILE A 7 -15.60 -39.54 37.99
N ALA A 8 -15.70 -38.22 38.04
CA ALA A 8 -15.88 -37.28 36.93
C ALA A 8 -15.12 -36.01 37.37
N VAL A 9 -14.00 -35.56 36.76
CA VAL A 9 -13.75 -35.27 35.34
C VAL A 9 -14.92 -34.44 34.77
N GLY A 10 -14.78 -33.15 34.47
CA GLY A 10 -13.58 -32.34 34.32
C GLY A 10 -13.77 -31.49 33.06
N ALA A 11 -13.92 -30.18 33.23
CA ALA A 11 -14.07 -29.25 32.11
C ALA A 11 -13.03 -28.14 32.27
N LEU A 12 -11.81 -28.43 31.83
CA LEU A 12 -10.77 -27.43 31.69
C LEU A 12 -11.20 -26.49 30.55
N ALA A 13 -11.75 -25.33 30.90
CA ALA A 13 -12.10 -24.32 29.92
C ALA A 13 -10.81 -23.79 29.27
N MET A 14 -10.45 -24.33 28.11
CA MET A 14 -9.38 -23.75 27.31
C MET A 14 -9.82 -22.38 26.81
N VAL A 15 -9.46 -21.35 27.58
CA VAL A 15 -9.30 -20.00 27.05
C VAL A 15 -8.20 -20.10 26.00
N VAL A 16 -8.60 -20.35 24.75
CA VAL A 16 -7.72 -20.13 23.60
C VAL A 16 -7.52 -18.63 23.56
N ALA A 17 -6.45 -18.17 24.20
CA ALA A 17 -5.95 -16.83 24.00
C ALA A 17 -5.67 -16.70 22.51
N ALA A 18 -6.55 -15.99 21.81
CA ALA A 18 -6.33 -15.58 20.43
C ALA A 18 -5.16 -14.59 20.47
N GLY A 19 -3.95 -15.12 20.42
CA GLY A 19 -2.76 -14.31 20.21
C GLY A 19 -2.99 -13.52 18.93
N SER A 20 -3.14 -12.21 19.07
CA SER A 20 -3.31 -11.31 17.94
C SER A 20 -2.03 -11.34 17.12
N ALA A 21 -2.00 -12.24 16.13
CA ALA A 21 -0.95 -12.29 15.14
C ALA A 21 -1.01 -10.98 14.35
N VAL A 22 -0.16 -10.02 14.74
CA VAL A 22 0.07 -8.81 13.98
C VAL A 22 0.62 -9.27 12.63
N ALA A 23 -0.22 -9.23 11.60
CA ALA A 23 0.17 -9.66 10.27
C ALA A 23 1.24 -8.69 9.76
N GLY A 24 2.45 -9.21 9.51
CA GLY A 24 3.49 -8.47 8.82
C GLY A 24 3.08 -8.14 7.38
N PRO A 25 3.75 -7.18 6.73
CA PRO A 25 3.43 -6.80 5.36
C PRO A 25 3.56 -8.01 4.42
N LEU A 26 2.53 -8.27 3.62
CA LEU A 26 2.55 -9.25 2.54
C LEU A 26 3.22 -8.66 1.30
N VAL A 27 2.93 -7.40 1.00
CA VAL A 27 3.46 -6.67 -0.15
C VAL A 27 3.98 -5.31 0.33
N THR A 28 5.14 -4.90 -0.19
CA THR A 28 5.70 -3.56 0.00
C THR A 28 6.04 -2.96 -1.36
N PHE A 29 5.98 -1.64 -1.48
CA PHE A 29 6.41 -0.93 -2.69
C PHE A 29 7.11 0.37 -2.33
N THR A 30 8.09 0.75 -3.15
CA THR A 30 8.81 2.02 -3.03
C THR A 30 9.07 2.58 -4.41
N TYR A 31 8.82 3.87 -4.61
CA TYR A 31 9.14 4.62 -5.81
C TYR A 31 9.82 5.93 -5.44
N THR A 32 10.84 6.31 -6.22
CA THR A 32 11.61 7.54 -6.04
C THR A 32 11.71 8.30 -7.35
N ASN A 33 11.97 9.61 -7.26
CA ASN A 33 12.09 10.49 -8.42
C ASN A 33 10.81 10.51 -9.29
N LEU A 34 9.64 10.46 -8.65
CA LEU A 34 8.35 10.73 -9.28
C LEU A 34 8.21 12.23 -9.57
N ASN A 35 7.48 12.57 -10.63
CA ASN A 35 7.08 13.93 -10.94
C ASN A 35 5.88 14.33 -10.08
N GLY A 36 6.15 15.04 -8.98
CA GLY A 36 5.15 15.68 -8.13
C GLY A 36 4.57 16.93 -8.78
N ILE A 37 3.25 16.92 -8.93
CA ILE A 37 2.45 18.02 -9.49
C ILE A 37 1.38 18.37 -8.47
N TYR A 38 1.17 19.67 -8.23
CA TYR A 38 0.00 20.17 -7.52
C TYR A 38 -0.69 21.24 -8.37
N ASN A 39 -1.99 21.06 -8.58
CA ASN A 39 -2.86 22.06 -9.19
C ASN A 39 -3.76 22.63 -8.07
N ASP A 40 -3.54 23.91 -7.75
CA ASP A 40 -4.39 24.66 -6.82
C ASP A 40 -5.75 24.97 -7.49
N ASN A 41 -6.84 24.63 -6.80
CA ASN A 41 -8.21 24.95 -7.21
C ASN A 41 -8.77 26.15 -6.42
N GLY A 42 -7.97 26.74 -5.53
CA GLY A 42 -8.36 27.82 -4.64
C GLY A 42 -9.03 27.35 -3.35
N ASN A 43 -9.30 28.29 -2.44
CA ASN A 43 -9.98 28.06 -1.16
C ASN A 43 -9.35 26.96 -0.27
N GLY A 44 -8.04 26.73 -0.39
CA GLY A 44 -7.35 25.67 0.35
C GLY A 44 -7.68 24.26 -0.16
N THR A 45 -8.04 24.14 -1.44
CA THR A 45 -8.32 22.88 -2.12
C THR A 45 -7.52 22.75 -3.41
N GLY A 46 -7.15 21.53 -3.79
CA GLY A 46 -6.45 21.26 -5.05
C GLY A 46 -6.30 19.76 -5.30
N ASN A 47 -5.54 19.41 -6.34
CA ASN A 47 -5.18 18.02 -6.64
C ASN A 47 -3.66 17.88 -6.70
N PHE A 48 -3.12 16.97 -5.90
CA PHE A 48 -1.75 16.49 -6.00
C PHE A 48 -1.68 15.20 -6.84
N THR A 49 -0.65 15.09 -7.68
CA THR A 49 -0.39 13.90 -8.48
C THR A 49 1.09 13.51 -8.43
N ALA A 50 1.34 12.27 -8.02
CA ALA A 50 2.53 11.42 -8.17
C ALA A 50 2.65 10.70 -9.54
N LEU A 51 3.45 11.13 -10.52
CA LEU A 51 3.60 10.41 -11.80
C LEU A 51 4.99 9.81 -12.02
N ALA A 52 5.07 8.62 -12.61
CA ALA A 52 6.31 8.12 -13.20
C ALA A 52 6.77 9.03 -14.34
N THR A 53 8.08 9.23 -14.46
CA THR A 53 8.69 10.09 -15.47
C THR A 53 10.03 9.55 -15.95
N ASN A 54 10.34 9.89 -17.20
CA ASN A 54 11.60 9.57 -17.87
C ASN A 54 12.01 10.78 -18.73
N GLY A 55 12.09 11.95 -18.11
CA GLY A 55 12.28 13.22 -18.80
C GLY A 55 12.75 14.33 -17.86
N GLY A 56 13.58 15.23 -18.40
CA GLY A 56 14.25 16.27 -17.62
C GLY A 56 15.27 15.68 -16.63
N GLY A 57 15.39 16.31 -15.46
CA GLY A 57 16.27 15.84 -14.37
C GLY A 57 15.69 14.68 -13.55
N LEU A 58 14.44 14.26 -13.79
CA LEU A 58 13.76 13.22 -13.04
C LEU A 58 13.65 11.92 -13.86
N ARG A 59 14.08 10.82 -13.27
CA ARG A 59 13.97 9.47 -13.83
C ARG A 59 13.49 8.53 -12.75
N THR A 60 12.22 8.18 -12.79
CA THR A 60 11.58 7.37 -11.75
C THR A 60 12.19 5.98 -11.70
N ASP A 61 12.44 5.52 -10.48
CA ASP A 61 12.89 4.17 -10.15
C ASP A 61 12.06 3.62 -8.99
N GLY A 62 12.07 2.31 -8.78
CA GLY A 62 11.29 1.72 -7.70
C GLY A 62 11.32 0.19 -7.62
N SER A 63 10.53 -0.37 -6.71
CA SER A 63 10.31 -1.80 -6.60
C SER A 63 8.97 -2.12 -5.97
N VAL A 64 8.43 -3.30 -6.28
CA VAL A 64 7.30 -3.92 -5.59
C VAL A 64 7.73 -5.32 -5.17
N SER A 65 7.59 -5.65 -3.88
CA SER A 65 8.03 -6.92 -3.30
C SER A 65 6.87 -7.64 -2.64
N ARG A 66 6.69 -8.93 -2.93
CA ARG A 66 5.95 -9.85 -2.07
C ARG A 66 6.92 -10.42 -1.04
N VAL A 67 6.73 -10.05 0.22
CA VAL A 67 7.69 -10.31 1.30
C VAL A 67 7.59 -11.74 1.84
N VAL A 68 6.39 -12.34 1.80
CA VAL A 68 6.13 -13.67 2.39
C VAL A 68 5.21 -14.56 1.53
N GLY A 69 5.32 -15.87 1.77
CA GLY A 69 4.53 -16.92 1.14
C GLY A 69 5.16 -17.53 -0.12
N PRO A 70 4.53 -18.55 -0.71
CA PRO A 70 4.94 -19.12 -1.99
C PRO A 70 4.96 -18.04 -3.08
N GLY A 71 5.93 -18.08 -3.99
CA GLY A 71 6.04 -17.07 -5.05
C GLY A 71 6.40 -15.65 -4.57
N ALA A 72 6.92 -15.50 -3.34
CA ALA A 72 7.59 -14.30 -2.87
C ALA A 72 8.77 -13.91 -3.78
N GLY A 73 9.04 -12.61 -3.87
CA GLY A 73 10.02 -12.04 -4.80
C GLY A 73 9.83 -10.55 -4.98
N THR A 74 10.71 -9.93 -5.77
CA THR A 74 10.72 -8.48 -6.01
C THR A 74 10.71 -8.20 -7.51
N ALA A 75 9.78 -7.38 -7.96
CA ALA A 75 9.81 -6.69 -9.24
C ALA A 75 10.56 -5.37 -9.05
N VAL A 76 11.70 -5.19 -9.72
CA VAL A 76 12.52 -3.97 -9.68
C VAL A 76 12.32 -3.17 -10.96
N PHE A 77 12.08 -1.87 -10.82
CA PHE A 77 11.89 -0.91 -11.90
C PHE A 77 13.10 0.03 -11.96
N ASN A 78 13.83 -0.04 -13.07
CA ASN A 78 15.10 0.69 -13.25
C ASN A 78 14.84 2.19 -13.51
N PRO A 79 15.79 3.09 -13.18
CA PRO A 79 15.64 4.54 -13.42
C PRO A 79 15.24 4.89 -14.86
N GLY A 80 14.06 5.47 -15.03
CA GLY A 80 13.47 5.78 -16.33
C GLY A 80 12.83 4.58 -17.03
N PHE A 81 12.19 3.67 -16.29
CA PHE A 81 11.39 2.59 -16.87
C PHE A 81 10.19 3.10 -17.69
N PHE A 82 9.66 4.27 -17.32
CA PHE A 82 8.48 4.88 -17.92
C PHE A 82 8.69 5.21 -19.40
N GLY A 83 7.68 4.92 -20.23
CA GLY A 83 7.72 5.08 -21.68
C GLY A 83 8.50 4.01 -22.45
N GLY A 84 9.22 3.10 -21.76
CA GLY A 84 9.93 1.97 -22.38
C GLY A 84 9.16 0.64 -22.35
N SER A 85 8.05 0.56 -21.61
CA SER A 85 7.19 -0.62 -21.47
C SER A 85 5.79 -0.18 -21.00
N ALA A 86 4.91 -1.12 -20.64
CA ALA A 86 3.64 -0.81 -19.98
C ALA A 86 3.80 -0.32 -18.52
N ALA A 87 5.00 -0.40 -17.95
CA ALA A 87 5.23 -0.06 -16.54
C ALA A 87 5.00 1.43 -16.26
N ASP A 88 4.24 1.71 -15.21
CA ASP A 88 3.82 3.05 -14.80
C ASP A 88 3.59 3.13 -13.29
N PHE A 89 3.64 4.33 -12.73
CA PHE A 89 3.18 4.63 -11.38
C PHE A 89 2.36 5.92 -11.41
N VAL A 90 1.12 5.84 -10.93
CA VAL A 90 0.21 6.97 -10.83
C VAL A 90 -0.38 7.00 -9.42
N LEU A 91 -0.23 8.14 -8.74
CA LEU A 91 -0.93 8.44 -7.49
C LEU A 91 -1.67 9.76 -7.68
N ASN A 92 -2.96 9.78 -7.39
CA ASN A 92 -3.77 11.00 -7.37
C ASN A 92 -4.33 11.19 -5.96
N LEU A 93 -4.21 12.39 -5.42
CA LEU A 93 -4.76 12.78 -4.12
C LEU A 93 -5.43 14.14 -4.25
N SER A 94 -6.68 14.24 -3.80
CA SER A 94 -7.25 15.54 -3.42
C SER A 94 -6.46 16.13 -2.25
N VAL A 95 -6.39 17.45 -2.19
CA VAL A 95 -5.93 18.23 -1.03
C VAL A 95 -7.10 19.11 -0.62
N PHE A 96 -7.51 19.06 0.65
CA PHE A 96 -8.62 19.86 1.19
C PHE A 96 -8.47 20.08 2.70
N ASN A 97 -9.36 20.87 3.30
CA ASN A 97 -9.31 21.24 4.73
C ASN A 97 -7.94 21.78 5.18
N LYS A 98 -7.28 22.54 4.30
CA LYS A 98 -5.93 23.06 4.54
C LYS A 98 -5.88 24.04 5.71
N ASN A 99 -4.93 23.83 6.60
CA ASN A 99 -4.62 24.66 7.76
C ASN A 99 -3.14 25.07 7.74
N ASN A 100 -2.87 26.26 7.21
CA ASN A 100 -1.52 26.83 7.12
C ASN A 100 -0.90 27.18 8.48
N VAL A 101 -1.69 27.25 9.57
CA VAL A 101 -1.16 27.55 10.92
C VAL A 101 -0.48 26.33 11.53
N PHE A 102 -1.02 25.13 11.28
CA PHE A 102 -0.44 23.87 11.74
C PHE A 102 0.31 23.09 10.65
N GLY A 103 0.31 23.60 9.41
CA GLY A 103 0.92 22.92 8.27
C GLY A 103 0.23 21.59 7.93
N THR A 104 -1.09 21.51 8.09
CA THR A 104 -1.86 20.27 7.85
C THR A 104 -2.93 20.42 6.78
N ALA A 105 -3.21 19.37 6.04
CA ALA A 105 -4.35 19.27 5.14
C ALA A 105 -4.81 17.81 5.10
N GLN A 106 -5.97 17.54 4.51
CA GLN A 106 -6.49 16.19 4.34
C GLN A 106 -6.39 15.77 2.88
N GLY A 107 -6.28 14.47 2.63
CA GLY A 107 -6.23 13.92 1.29
C GLY A 107 -6.95 12.59 1.15
N ILE A 108 -7.66 12.46 0.02
CA ILE A 108 -8.36 11.25 -0.41
C ILE A 108 -8.03 11.04 -1.88
N GLY A 109 -7.82 9.79 -2.30
CA GLY A 109 -7.58 9.48 -3.70
C GLY A 109 -7.26 8.01 -3.94
N HIS A 110 -6.40 7.75 -4.92
CA HIS A 110 -6.16 6.41 -5.46
C HIS A 110 -4.74 6.30 -6.03
N PHE A 111 -4.15 5.11 -5.95
CA PHE A 111 -2.90 4.79 -6.63
C PHE A 111 -3.04 3.58 -7.54
N THR A 112 -2.26 3.59 -8.63
CA THR A 112 -2.15 2.52 -9.61
C THR A 112 -0.68 2.29 -9.89
N ILE A 113 -0.21 1.06 -9.68
CA ILE A 113 1.14 0.62 -10.03
C ILE A 113 1.01 -0.39 -11.16
N THR A 114 1.55 -0.08 -12.34
CA THR A 114 1.49 -0.96 -13.52
C THR A 114 2.86 -1.61 -13.73
N ASP A 115 2.87 -2.92 -13.94
CA ASP A 115 4.08 -3.69 -14.21
C ASP A 115 4.49 -3.64 -15.69
N THR A 116 5.64 -4.24 -16.04
CA THR A 116 6.15 -4.21 -17.43
C THR A 116 5.27 -4.92 -18.46
N LEU A 117 4.32 -5.75 -18.01
CA LEU A 117 3.36 -6.51 -18.83
C LEU A 117 1.93 -5.92 -18.80
N GLY A 118 1.71 -4.85 -18.03
CA GLY A 118 0.41 -4.19 -17.88
C GLY A 118 -0.46 -4.69 -16.73
N ASN A 119 0.00 -5.65 -15.91
CA ASN A 119 -0.71 -6.04 -14.69
C ASN A 119 -0.66 -4.89 -13.68
N ARG A 120 -1.72 -4.70 -12.90
CA ARG A 120 -1.83 -3.56 -11.99
C ARG A 120 -1.96 -3.99 -10.53
N LEU A 121 -1.42 -3.17 -9.62
CA LEU A 121 -1.77 -3.13 -8.21
C LEU A 121 -2.46 -1.78 -7.97
N GLU A 122 -3.70 -1.83 -7.51
CA GLU A 122 -4.55 -0.65 -7.31
C GLU A 122 -4.96 -0.54 -5.85
N GLY A 123 -5.38 0.64 -5.39
CA GLY A 123 -5.90 0.83 -4.04
C GLY A 123 -6.28 2.27 -3.72
N ASP A 124 -7.23 2.42 -2.81
CA ASP A 124 -7.75 3.71 -2.36
C ASP A 124 -6.93 4.27 -1.19
N LEU A 125 -6.79 5.59 -1.15
CA LEU A 125 -6.02 6.33 -0.17
C LEU A 125 -6.89 7.30 0.61
N THR A 126 -6.69 7.34 1.93
CA THR A 126 -7.22 8.38 2.82
C THR A 126 -6.15 8.75 3.84
N GLY A 127 -5.93 10.01 4.14
CA GLY A 127 -4.90 10.42 5.10
C GLY A 127 -4.75 11.92 5.27
N ASP A 128 -3.71 12.30 5.99
CA ASP A 128 -3.37 13.68 6.28
C ASP A 128 -2.02 14.05 5.65
N TRP A 129 -1.98 15.26 5.08
CA TRP A 129 -0.77 15.97 4.71
C TRP A 129 -0.23 16.73 5.91
N ILE A 130 1.09 16.69 6.10
CA ILE A 130 1.79 17.40 7.17
C ILE A 130 3.05 18.05 6.57
N ASN A 131 3.24 19.33 6.85
CA ASN A 131 4.45 20.08 6.53
C ASN A 131 5.36 20.15 7.75
N PHE A 132 6.65 19.95 7.55
CA PHE A 132 7.67 20.13 8.57
C PHE A 132 8.88 20.88 8.03
N GLY A 133 8.71 22.19 7.83
CA GLY A 133 9.82 23.13 7.63
C GLY A 133 10.54 22.99 6.29
N GLY A 134 9.79 22.96 5.18
CA GLY A 134 10.34 22.82 3.82
C GLY A 134 10.22 21.40 3.25
N ALA A 135 9.61 20.47 3.98
CA ALA A 135 9.27 19.14 3.51
C ALA A 135 7.81 18.82 3.82
N THR A 136 7.08 18.32 2.84
CA THR A 136 5.68 17.92 2.96
C THR A 136 5.55 16.41 2.78
N PHE A 137 4.86 15.76 3.70
CA PHE A 137 4.57 14.34 3.65
C PHE A 137 3.07 14.05 3.74
N PHE A 138 2.64 13.00 3.04
CA PHE A 138 1.32 12.40 3.20
C PHE A 138 1.47 11.15 4.07
N ASN A 139 0.66 11.05 5.13
CA ASN A 139 0.52 9.84 5.92
C ASN A 139 -0.86 9.25 5.65
N GLY A 140 -0.92 8.23 4.79
CA GLY A 140 -2.15 7.63 4.30
C GLY A 140 -2.37 6.21 4.80
N ALA A 141 -3.63 5.88 5.06
CA ALA A 141 -4.11 4.51 5.05
C ALA A 141 -4.41 4.08 3.60
N ILE A 142 -4.04 2.84 3.26
CA ILE A 142 -4.45 2.16 2.03
C ILE A 142 -5.66 1.28 2.37
N SER A 143 -6.66 1.26 1.50
CA SER A 143 -7.80 0.34 1.58
C SER A 143 -8.16 -0.19 0.18
N ASN A 144 -9.00 -1.23 0.13
CA ASN A 144 -9.50 -1.81 -1.12
C ASN A 144 -8.40 -2.20 -2.12
N SER A 145 -7.21 -2.63 -1.66
CA SER A 145 -6.09 -2.88 -2.58
C SER A 145 -6.09 -4.31 -3.15
N PHE A 146 -5.95 -4.44 -4.47
CA PHE A 146 -5.96 -5.74 -5.16
C PHE A 146 -5.10 -5.73 -6.42
N PHE A 147 -4.68 -6.93 -6.84
CA PHE A 147 -3.98 -7.15 -8.10
C PHE A 147 -4.98 -7.39 -9.24
N VAL A 148 -4.79 -6.68 -10.35
CA VAL A 148 -5.57 -6.80 -11.59
C VAL A 148 -4.68 -7.41 -12.68
N PRO A 149 -4.77 -8.72 -12.92
CA PRO A 149 -4.03 -9.38 -14.00
C PRO A 149 -4.64 -9.04 -15.37
N ILE A 150 -3.77 -8.77 -16.35
CA ILE A 150 -4.15 -8.79 -17.78
C ILE A 150 -3.83 -10.18 -18.39
N LEU A 151 -2.79 -10.84 -17.88
CA LEU A 151 -2.42 -12.22 -18.20
C LEU A 151 -2.15 -13.03 -16.92
N ALA A 152 -1.88 -14.32 -17.05
CA ALA A 152 -1.72 -15.22 -15.91
C ALA A 152 -0.47 -14.93 -15.05
N GLY A 153 -0.67 -14.17 -13.97
CA GLY A 153 -0.25 -14.62 -12.63
C GLY A 153 1.03 -14.07 -12.00
N ALA A 154 1.81 -13.22 -12.68
CA ALA A 154 3.02 -12.62 -12.11
C ALA A 154 3.08 -11.10 -12.27
N PHE A 155 3.61 -10.41 -11.28
CA PHE A 155 3.92 -8.97 -11.31
C PHE A 155 5.42 -8.82 -11.65
N VAL A 156 5.74 -8.15 -12.75
CA VAL A 156 7.06 -8.23 -13.41
C VAL A 156 7.73 -6.86 -13.57
N GLY A 157 8.94 -6.72 -13.01
CA GLY A 157 9.77 -5.52 -13.16
C GLY A 157 10.68 -5.57 -14.39
N ASN A 158 11.53 -4.57 -14.55
CA ASN A 158 12.66 -4.66 -15.50
C ASN A 158 13.63 -5.79 -15.11
N THR A 159 13.73 -6.10 -13.83
CA THR A 159 14.34 -7.34 -13.32
C THR A 159 13.48 -7.90 -12.18
N GLY A 160 13.46 -9.23 -12.07
CA GLY A 160 12.69 -9.93 -11.03
C GLY A 160 11.17 -9.87 -11.21
N PHE A 161 10.48 -10.73 -10.48
CA PHE A 161 9.02 -10.87 -10.47
C PHE A 161 8.55 -11.54 -9.18
N PHE A 162 7.25 -11.54 -8.94
CA PHE A 162 6.60 -12.36 -7.92
C PHE A 162 5.20 -12.83 -8.38
N ALA A 163 4.65 -13.86 -7.75
CA ALA A 163 3.31 -14.36 -8.07
C ALA A 163 2.22 -13.46 -7.47
N MET A 164 1.19 -13.11 -8.26
CA MET A 164 0.09 -12.23 -7.81
C MET A 164 -0.98 -12.94 -6.95
N ASP A 165 -0.82 -14.23 -6.64
CA ASP A 165 -1.74 -15.00 -5.76
C ASP A 165 -1.61 -14.65 -4.26
N VAL A 166 -1.46 -13.36 -3.97
CA VAL A 166 -1.29 -12.85 -2.60
C VAL A 166 -2.56 -13.14 -1.80
N PRO A 167 -2.48 -13.87 -0.68
CA PRO A 167 -3.65 -14.27 0.10
C PRO A 167 -4.28 -13.08 0.82
N GLY A 168 -5.58 -13.16 1.05
CA GLY A 168 -6.30 -12.19 1.88
C GLY A 168 -6.63 -10.86 1.20
N GLN A 169 -6.66 -10.82 -0.14
CA GLN A 169 -7.18 -9.69 -0.90
C GLN A 169 -8.71 -9.48 -0.65
N PRO A 170 -9.22 -8.23 -0.64
CA PRO A 170 -8.46 -6.99 -0.74
C PRO A 170 -7.55 -6.77 0.48
N LEU A 171 -6.44 -6.10 0.25
CA LEU A 171 -5.43 -5.75 1.25
C LEU A 171 -5.68 -4.33 1.75
N ASP A 172 -5.44 -4.14 3.04
CA ASP A 172 -5.35 -2.81 3.66
C ASP A 172 -3.88 -2.46 3.87
N GLY A 173 -3.55 -1.22 4.24
CA GLY A 173 -2.15 -0.86 4.45
C GLY A 173 -1.92 0.58 4.87
N SER A 174 -0.68 1.01 4.68
CA SER A 174 -0.27 2.41 4.88
C SER A 174 0.67 2.86 3.76
N LEU A 175 0.53 4.11 3.35
CA LEU A 175 1.37 4.79 2.37
C LEU A 175 1.99 6.04 3.03
N VAL A 176 3.29 6.21 2.86
CA VAL A 176 3.99 7.47 3.14
C VAL A 176 4.48 8.04 1.82
N GLN A 177 4.09 9.27 1.53
CA GLN A 177 4.65 10.06 0.44
C GLN A 177 5.50 11.20 1.03
N LEU A 178 6.59 11.58 0.39
CA LEU A 178 7.42 12.72 0.76
C LEU A 178 7.82 13.53 -0.48
N PHE A 179 7.76 14.85 -0.39
CA PHE A 179 8.44 15.77 -1.30
C PHE A 179 9.03 16.96 -0.54
N LEU A 180 10.01 17.63 -1.14
CA LEU A 180 10.52 18.91 -0.64
C LEU A 180 9.70 20.04 -1.24
N ASP A 181 9.32 21.02 -0.42
CA ASP A 181 8.41 22.10 -0.82
C ASP A 181 8.99 22.87 -2.02
N ALA A 182 8.16 23.07 -3.05
CA ALA A 182 8.59 23.79 -4.24
C ALA A 182 8.95 25.26 -3.87
N PRO A 183 10.07 25.81 -4.36
CA PRO A 183 10.45 27.19 -4.09
C PRO A 183 9.32 28.16 -4.45
N GLY A 184 8.81 28.89 -3.45
CA GLY A 184 7.71 29.84 -3.60
C GLY A 184 6.29 29.27 -3.60
N ALA A 185 6.10 27.95 -3.55
CA ALA A 185 4.77 27.33 -3.47
C ALA A 185 4.28 27.01 -2.05
N GLY A 186 5.19 27.05 -1.06
CA GLY A 186 4.86 26.80 0.35
C GLY A 186 4.18 25.45 0.58
N PHE A 187 3.26 25.41 1.54
CA PHE A 187 2.45 24.23 1.81
C PHE A 187 1.16 24.31 0.98
N PHE A 188 1.26 23.88 -0.28
CA PHE A 188 0.15 23.92 -1.25
C PHE A 188 -0.46 25.33 -1.41
N ASP A 189 0.35 26.39 -1.31
CA ASP A 189 -0.07 27.80 -1.44
C ASP A 189 -0.01 28.32 -2.88
N ALA A 190 0.64 27.59 -3.79
CA ALA A 190 0.56 27.79 -5.22
C ALA A 190 0.71 26.45 -5.97
N SER A 191 0.28 26.42 -7.23
CA SER A 191 0.50 25.27 -8.12
C SER A 191 1.99 25.05 -8.39
N PHE A 192 2.42 23.79 -8.44
CA PHE A 192 3.80 23.41 -8.74
C PHE A 192 3.86 22.15 -9.62
N ARG A 193 4.99 21.92 -10.29
CA ARG A 193 5.25 20.74 -11.14
C ARG A 193 6.73 20.36 -11.05
N GLU A 194 7.07 19.14 -11.47
CA GLU A 194 8.46 18.67 -11.61
C GLU A 194 9.23 18.61 -10.28
N ILE A 195 8.51 18.37 -9.18
CA ILE A 195 9.08 18.22 -7.83
C ILE A 195 9.34 16.74 -7.56
N SER A 196 10.61 16.40 -7.26
CA SER A 196 10.98 15.02 -6.94
C SER A 196 10.19 14.52 -5.73
N THR A 197 9.36 13.50 -5.96
CA THR A 197 8.50 12.88 -4.95
C THR A 197 8.93 11.43 -4.72
N GLY A 198 8.97 11.02 -3.46
CA GLY A 198 9.12 9.62 -3.05
C GLY A 198 7.81 9.08 -2.48
N VAL A 199 7.56 7.79 -2.72
CA VAL A 199 6.43 7.02 -2.17
C VAL A 199 6.97 5.72 -1.59
N ALA A 200 6.52 5.34 -0.40
CA ALA A 200 6.70 4.01 0.16
C ALA A 200 5.36 3.51 0.72
N GLY A 201 5.02 2.25 0.46
CA GLY A 201 3.78 1.63 0.90
C GLY A 201 3.96 0.20 1.38
N GLN A 202 3.09 -0.21 2.30
CA GLN A 202 3.03 -1.57 2.83
C GLN A 202 1.57 -2.03 2.91
N LEU A 203 1.34 -3.28 2.53
CA LEU A 203 0.03 -3.92 2.47
C LEU A 203 -0.01 -5.16 3.37
N VAL A 204 -1.09 -5.28 4.14
CA VAL A 204 -1.39 -6.38 5.08
C VAL A 204 -2.76 -6.99 4.72
N PRO A 205 -3.04 -8.24 5.07
CA PRO A 205 -4.34 -8.83 4.81
C PRO A 205 -5.40 -8.18 5.69
N THR A 206 -6.57 -7.86 5.12
CA THR A 206 -7.72 -7.31 5.86
C THR A 206 -8.06 -8.19 7.09
N PRO A 207 -8.45 -7.63 8.25
CA PRO A 207 -8.81 -8.42 9.43
C PRO A 207 -9.92 -9.47 9.18
N ALA A 208 -10.83 -9.17 8.25
CA ALA A 208 -11.87 -10.10 7.80
C ALA A 208 -11.29 -11.34 7.09
N SER A 209 -10.25 -11.16 6.25
CA SER A 209 -9.61 -12.28 5.54
C SER A 209 -8.82 -13.20 6.47
N ILE A 210 -8.14 -12.64 7.48
CA ILE A 210 -7.45 -13.41 8.53
C ILE A 210 -8.46 -14.26 9.31
N SER A 211 -9.61 -13.69 9.64
CA SER A 211 -10.71 -14.38 10.32
C SER A 211 -11.26 -15.54 9.49
N LEU A 212 -11.42 -15.33 8.17
CA LEU A 212 -11.87 -16.39 7.25
C LEU A 212 -10.84 -17.52 7.10
N LEU A 213 -9.54 -17.20 7.03
CA LEU A 213 -8.47 -18.21 6.99
C LEU A 213 -8.45 -19.05 8.28
N GLY A 214 -8.59 -18.41 9.46
CA GLY A 214 -8.69 -19.10 10.74
C GLY A 214 -9.89 -20.04 10.83
N LEU A 215 -11.09 -19.56 10.44
CA LEU A 215 -12.32 -20.35 10.45
C LEU A 215 -12.28 -21.49 9.41
N GLY A 216 -11.78 -21.24 8.20
CA GLY A 216 -11.62 -22.25 7.16
C GLY A 216 -10.65 -23.36 7.58
N GLY A 217 -9.52 -23.00 8.19
CA GLY A 217 -8.57 -23.94 8.78
C GLY A 217 -9.20 -24.79 9.89
N LEU A 218 -9.99 -24.17 10.78
CA LEU A 218 -10.69 -24.87 11.87
C LEU A 218 -11.75 -25.85 11.36
N ILE A 219 -12.52 -25.48 10.32
CA ILE A 219 -13.52 -26.36 9.69
C ILE A 219 -12.84 -27.54 8.98
N ALA A 220 -11.76 -27.29 8.24
CA ALA A 220 -10.98 -28.33 7.57
C ALA A 220 -10.34 -29.31 8.59
N ALA A 221 -9.80 -28.80 9.69
CA ALA A 221 -9.26 -29.62 10.77
C ALA A 221 -10.35 -30.47 11.47
N ARG A 222 -11.55 -29.91 11.68
CA ARG A 222 -12.69 -30.62 12.28
C ARG A 222 -13.22 -31.73 11.37
N ARG A 223 -13.13 -31.58 10.05
CA ARG A 223 -13.59 -32.57 9.05
C ARG A 223 -12.59 -33.71 8.80
N ARG A 224 -11.41 -33.66 9.42
CA ARG A 224 -10.37 -34.70 9.39
C ARG A 224 -10.33 -35.58 10.65
N ARG A 225 -11.32 -35.42 11.54
CA ARG A 225 -11.59 -36.29 12.69
C ARG A 225 -12.92 -37.00 12.47
#